data_AF-A0A2D8V9X6-F1
#
_entry.id   AF-A0A2D8V9X6-F1
#
_cell.length_a   1.000
_cell.length_b   1.000
_cell.length_c   1.000
_cell.angle_alpha   90.00
_cell.angle_beta   90.00
_cell.angle_gamma   90.00
#
_symmetry.space_group_name_H-M   'P 1'
#
loop_
_entity.id
_entity.type
_entity.pdbx_description
1 polymer ?
#
loop_
_entity_poly.entity_id
_entity_poly.type
_entity_poly.pdbx_seq_one_letter_code
_entity_poly.pdbx_strand_id
1 'polypeptide(L)'
;MSVKYFNDLNIKFENDKKNYAKISVEPFDRGYAVTVGNALRRTLLTALPGAAITSIKIDGVSHEFSTIDGVSEDLPDIILNFKKIRFKMNEEHASELISFKIDFDSSGVFKAEELNNYLNNFSVINGSLPIMTFNKKTSLEVEIRVSRG
;
A
#
# COMPACT_ATOMS: atom_id res chain seq x y z
N MET A 1 -2.57 50.51 -15.76
CA MET A 1 -2.07 49.69 -14.63
C MET A 1 -3.22 48.81 -14.19
N SER A 2 -3.16 47.50 -14.43
CA SER A 2 -4.30 46.58 -14.19
C SER A 2 -4.55 46.45 -12.68
N VAL A 3 -5.75 46.79 -12.23
CA VAL A 3 -6.16 46.64 -10.83
C VAL A 3 -6.32 45.14 -10.57
N LYS A 4 -5.45 44.56 -9.73
CA LYS A 4 -5.65 43.19 -9.24
C LYS A 4 -6.94 43.17 -8.41
N TYR A 5 -7.92 42.40 -8.86
CA TYR A 5 -9.19 42.20 -8.15
C TYR A 5 -9.06 41.24 -6.96
N PHE A 6 -7.95 40.49 -6.85
CA PHE A 6 -7.73 39.48 -5.82
C PHE A 6 -6.32 39.57 -5.21
N ASN A 7 -6.22 39.27 -3.92
CA ASN A 7 -4.95 39.11 -3.21
C ASN A 7 -4.23 37.84 -3.66
N ASP A 8 -2.89 37.88 -3.67
CA ASP A 8 -2.09 36.69 -3.92
C ASP A 8 -2.24 35.69 -2.76
N LEU A 9 -2.38 34.40 -3.08
CA LEU A 9 -2.47 33.33 -2.09
C LEU A 9 -1.09 33.04 -1.50
N ASN A 10 -1.01 33.03 -0.18
CA ASN A 10 0.11 32.54 0.61
C ASN A 10 -0.11 31.05 0.94
N ILE A 11 0.89 30.22 0.64
CA ILE A 11 0.87 28.77 0.89
C ILE A 11 2.01 28.45 1.84
N LYS A 12 1.68 27.89 3.01
CA LYS A 12 2.63 27.46 4.04
C LYS A 12 2.60 25.94 4.18
N PHE A 13 3.76 25.32 4.12
CA PHE A 13 3.95 23.89 4.40
C PHE A 13 4.54 23.74 5.80
N GLU A 14 3.82 23.03 6.68
CA GLU A 14 4.22 22.77 8.06
C GLU A 14 4.30 21.25 8.30
N ASN A 15 5.23 20.84 9.16
CA ASN A 15 5.36 19.45 9.62
C ASN A 15 5.49 18.43 8.49
N ASP A 16 6.44 18.63 7.57
CA ASP A 16 6.72 17.67 6.50
C ASP A 16 7.40 16.41 7.07
N LYS A 17 6.59 15.41 7.42
CA LYS A 17 7.00 14.09 7.85
C LYS A 17 6.65 13.08 6.76
N LYS A 18 7.32 11.92 6.76
CA LYS A 18 7.12 10.85 5.75
C LYS A 18 5.64 10.51 5.45
N ASN A 19 4.76 10.54 6.45
CA ASN A 19 3.35 10.15 6.32
C ASN A 19 2.36 11.27 6.71
N TYR A 20 2.82 12.50 6.93
CA TYR A 20 1.98 13.61 7.37
C TYR A 20 2.55 14.93 6.89
N ALA A 21 1.68 15.78 6.33
CA ALA A 21 2.00 17.16 6.00
C ALA A 21 0.79 18.04 6.32
N LYS A 22 1.02 19.25 6.80
CA LYS A 22 -0.01 20.26 6.99
C LYS A 22 0.22 21.40 6.02
N ILE A 23 -0.78 21.69 5.19
CA ILE A 23 -0.74 22.77 4.20
C ILE A 23 -1.77 23.82 4.60
N SER A 24 -1.32 25.05 4.82
CA SER A 24 -2.16 26.20 5.16
C SER A 24 -2.16 27.18 3.99
N VAL A 25 -3.34 27.58 3.53
CA VAL A 25 -3.50 28.51 2.39
C VAL A 25 -4.41 29.67 2.78
N GLU A 26 -3.95 30.90 2.58
CA GLU A 26 -4.63 32.15 2.96
C GLU A 26 -4.25 33.30 2.01
N PRO A 27 -5.03 34.37 1.86
CA PRO A 27 -6.39 34.55 2.36
C PRO A 27 -7.43 33.97 1.37
N PHE A 28 -8.54 33.49 1.90
CA PHE A 28 -9.73 33.18 1.10
C PHE A 28 -10.87 34.09 1.50
N ASP A 29 -11.66 34.52 0.52
CA ASP A 29 -12.97 35.11 0.79
C ASP A 29 -13.87 34.09 1.48
N ARG A 30 -14.83 34.61 2.25
CA ARG A 30 -15.76 33.80 3.02
C ARG A 30 -16.44 32.77 2.10
N GLY A 31 -16.29 31.49 2.43
CA GLY A 31 -16.88 30.36 1.70
C GLY A 31 -15.97 29.71 0.65
N TYR A 32 -15.02 30.45 0.05
CA TYR A 32 -14.15 29.89 -1.00
C TYR A 32 -13.19 28.81 -0.49
N ALA A 33 -12.68 28.97 0.74
CA ALA A 33 -11.81 27.97 1.37
C ALA A 33 -12.48 26.59 1.45
N VAL A 34 -13.78 26.54 1.74
CA VAL A 34 -14.53 25.28 1.85
C VAL A 34 -14.73 24.64 0.48
N THR A 35 -15.05 25.44 -0.54
CA THR A 35 -15.19 24.96 -1.93
C THR A 35 -13.89 24.32 -2.42
N VAL A 36 -12.76 25.01 -2.26
CA VAL A 36 -11.44 24.52 -2.66
C VAL A 36 -11.01 23.32 -1.81
N GLY A 37 -11.16 23.40 -0.49
CA GLY A 37 -10.77 22.34 0.43
C GLY A 37 -11.53 21.03 0.19
N ASN A 38 -12.83 21.11 -0.08
CA ASN A 38 -13.64 19.93 -0.40
C ASN A 38 -13.25 19.31 -1.75
N ALA A 39 -13.00 20.14 -2.76
CA ALA A 39 -12.52 19.66 -4.05
C ALA A 39 -11.17 18.94 -3.91
N LEU A 40 -10.20 19.57 -3.25
CA LEU A 40 -8.88 18.98 -3.01
C LEU A 40 -8.96 17.70 -2.20
N ARG A 41 -9.75 17.66 -1.12
CA ARG A 41 -9.94 16.45 -0.30
C ARG A 41 -10.44 15.29 -1.15
N ARG A 42 -11.43 15.52 -2.03
CA ARG A 42 -11.96 14.48 -2.92
C ARG A 42 -10.89 14.01 -3.89
N THR A 43 -10.23 14.94 -4.58
CA THR A 43 -9.16 14.61 -5.54
C THR A 43 -8.04 13.81 -4.89
N LEU A 44 -7.59 14.20 -3.70
CA LEU A 44 -6.53 13.47 -2.97
C LEU A 44 -6.96 12.06 -2.55
N LEU A 45 -8.24 11.83 -2.26
CA LEU A 45 -8.74 10.51 -1.87
C LEU A 45 -9.01 9.59 -3.06
N THR A 46 -9.21 10.12 -4.27
CA THR A 46 -9.68 9.31 -5.41
C THR A 46 -8.73 9.29 -6.62
N ALA A 47 -7.83 10.26 -6.76
CA ALA A 47 -7.04 10.43 -7.98
C ALA A 47 -5.54 10.14 -7.80
N LEU A 48 -5.09 9.83 -6.57
CA LEU A 48 -3.70 9.46 -6.33
C LEU A 48 -3.48 8.01 -6.78
N PRO A 49 -2.59 7.77 -7.77
CA PRO A 49 -2.29 6.42 -8.19
C PRO A 49 -1.56 5.67 -7.07
N GLY A 50 -1.98 4.44 -6.82
CA GLY A 50 -1.35 3.52 -5.89
C GLY A 50 -1.08 2.17 -6.55
N ALA A 51 -0.43 1.29 -5.80
CA ALA A 51 -0.29 -0.11 -6.17
C ALA A 51 -0.64 -0.97 -4.95
N ALA A 52 -1.37 -2.05 -5.21
CA ALA A 52 -1.80 -2.98 -4.19
C ALA A 52 -1.86 -4.41 -4.76
N ILE A 53 -1.87 -5.38 -3.85
CA ILE A 53 -2.14 -6.77 -4.21
C ILE A 53 -3.63 -6.91 -4.52
N THR A 54 -3.95 -7.37 -5.73
CA THR A 54 -5.31 -7.52 -6.24
C THR A 54 -5.79 -8.97 -6.22
N SER A 55 -4.86 -9.92 -6.23
CA SER A 55 -5.17 -11.36 -6.19
C SER A 55 -4.08 -12.11 -5.42
N ILE A 56 -4.49 -13.14 -4.70
CA ILE A 56 -3.62 -14.07 -3.98
C ILE A 56 -4.16 -15.47 -4.27
N LYS A 57 -3.26 -16.39 -4.62
CA LYS A 57 -3.51 -17.81 -4.74
C LYS A 57 -2.45 -18.52 -3.91
N ILE A 58 -2.88 -19.46 -3.07
CA ILE A 58 -2.00 -20.30 -2.26
C ILE A 58 -2.36 -21.74 -2.59
N ASP A 59 -1.36 -22.55 -2.94
CA ASP A 59 -1.62 -23.95 -3.25
C ASP A 59 -1.98 -24.74 -1.98
N GLY A 60 -2.97 -25.63 -2.11
CA GLY A 60 -3.53 -26.39 -0.99
C GLY A 60 -4.61 -25.66 -0.20
N VAL A 61 -4.89 -24.39 -0.51
CA VAL A 61 -5.97 -23.61 0.08
C VAL A 61 -7.18 -23.59 -0.87
N SER A 62 -8.35 -24.01 -0.37
CA SER A 62 -9.58 -24.07 -1.16
C SER A 62 -10.39 -22.77 -1.13
N HIS A 63 -10.38 -22.04 0.00
CA HIS A 63 -11.19 -20.85 0.20
C HIS A 63 -10.57 -19.91 1.25
N GLU A 64 -10.98 -18.64 1.24
CA GLU A 64 -10.43 -17.57 2.09
C GLU A 64 -10.58 -17.76 3.61
N PHE A 65 -11.44 -18.68 4.06
CA PHE A 65 -11.66 -18.97 5.49
C PHE A 65 -10.88 -20.17 6.02
N SER A 66 -9.92 -20.70 5.25
CA SER A 66 -9.15 -21.89 5.67
C SER A 66 -7.99 -21.51 6.59
N THR A 67 -7.47 -22.50 7.30
CA THR A 67 -6.17 -22.41 7.99
C THR A 67 -5.10 -23.13 7.20
N ILE A 68 -3.86 -22.66 7.29
CA ILE A 68 -2.71 -23.33 6.67
C ILE A 68 -1.94 -24.08 7.75
N ASP A 69 -1.75 -25.39 7.56
CA ASP A 69 -1.04 -26.20 8.55
C ASP A 69 0.42 -25.73 8.69
N GLY A 70 0.81 -25.39 9.92
CA GLY A 70 2.16 -24.90 10.22
C GLY A 70 2.33 -23.38 10.16
N VAL A 71 1.29 -22.63 9.80
CA VAL A 71 1.22 -21.18 9.94
C VAL A 71 0.39 -20.83 11.18
N SER A 72 0.78 -19.78 11.90
CA SER A 72 0.11 -19.37 13.13
C SER A 72 -1.17 -18.58 12.89
N GLU A 73 -1.20 -17.77 11.84
CA GLU A 73 -2.32 -16.93 11.43
C GLU A 73 -3.31 -17.71 10.56
N ASP A 74 -4.58 -17.31 10.58
CA ASP A 74 -5.57 -17.81 9.65
C ASP A 74 -5.48 -17.09 8.29
N LEU A 75 -6.10 -17.65 7.24
CA LEU A 75 -6.01 -17.06 5.91
C LEU A 75 -6.62 -15.65 5.81
N PRO A 76 -7.75 -15.31 6.48
CA PRO A 76 -8.24 -13.94 6.53
C PRO A 76 -7.21 -12.95 7.09
N ASP A 77 -6.52 -13.30 8.17
CA ASP A 77 -5.47 -12.47 8.77
C ASP A 77 -4.29 -12.30 7.82
N ILE A 78 -3.88 -13.37 7.14
CA ILE A 78 -2.83 -13.34 6.11
C ILE A 78 -3.21 -12.39 4.98
N ILE A 79 -4.44 -12.50 4.45
CA ILE A 79 -4.97 -11.60 3.41
C ILE A 79 -4.95 -10.15 3.90
N LEU A 80 -5.35 -9.91 5.16
CA LEU A 80 -5.33 -8.58 5.75
C LEU A 80 -3.89 -8.03 5.89
N ASN A 81 -2.93 -8.88 6.21
CA ASN A 81 -1.51 -8.50 6.26
C ASN A 81 -0.98 -8.14 4.86
N PHE A 82 -1.32 -8.92 3.83
CA PHE A 82 -1.00 -8.55 2.44
C PHE A 82 -1.62 -7.20 2.03
N LYS A 83 -2.85 -6.90 2.45
CA LYS A 83 -3.49 -5.59 2.20
C LYS A 83 -2.79 -4.40 2.89
N LYS A 84 -2.01 -4.64 3.95
CA LYS A 84 -1.24 -3.60 4.64
C LYS A 84 0.10 -3.29 3.95
N ILE A 85 0.52 -4.08 2.97
CA ILE A 85 1.76 -3.85 2.23
C ILE A 85 1.62 -2.58 1.39
N ARG A 86 2.64 -1.72 1.43
CA ARG A 86 2.71 -0.48 0.67
C ARG A 86 3.79 -0.60 -0.38
N PHE A 87 3.41 -0.44 -1.63
CA PHE A 87 4.31 -0.50 -2.77
C PHE A 87 4.68 0.90 -3.25
N LYS A 88 5.94 1.06 -3.66
CA LYS A 88 6.39 2.12 -4.55
C LYS A 88 6.50 1.53 -5.94
N MET A 89 5.90 2.21 -6.90
CA MET A 89 5.88 1.81 -8.30
C MET A 89 7.07 2.45 -9.03
N ASN A 90 7.84 1.65 -9.76
CA ASN A 90 8.98 2.12 -10.56
C ASN A 90 8.54 2.49 -11.99
N GLU A 91 7.50 1.85 -12.51
CA GLU A 91 6.95 2.09 -13.85
C GLU A 91 5.44 2.36 -13.82
N GLU A 92 4.98 3.36 -14.58
CA GLU A 92 3.63 3.92 -14.46
C GLU A 92 2.49 2.98 -14.89
N HIS A 93 2.75 1.94 -15.68
CA HIS A 93 1.74 1.01 -16.21
C HIS A 93 1.97 -0.45 -15.83
N ALA A 94 2.71 -0.71 -14.75
CA ALA A 94 3.01 -2.06 -14.34
C ALA A 94 1.79 -2.80 -13.74
N SER A 95 1.59 -4.04 -14.18
CA SER A 95 0.93 -5.09 -13.40
C SER A 95 1.85 -6.29 -13.44
N GLU A 96 2.08 -6.90 -12.29
CA GLU A 96 3.02 -8.00 -12.15
C GLU A 96 2.33 -9.17 -11.46
N LEU A 97 2.44 -10.35 -12.05
CA LEU A 97 2.06 -11.62 -11.43
C LEU A 97 3.36 -12.29 -11.01
N ILE A 98 3.53 -12.52 -9.71
CA ILE A 98 4.70 -13.22 -9.19
C ILE A 98 4.24 -14.53 -8.55
N SER A 99 5.00 -15.59 -8.81
CA SER A 99 4.82 -16.90 -8.19
C SER A 99 6.12 -17.26 -7.49
N PHE A 100 6.05 -17.60 -6.21
CA PHE A 100 7.20 -17.88 -5.40
C PHE A 100 6.91 -18.98 -4.39
N LYS A 101 7.97 -19.69 -4.02
CA LYS A 101 7.93 -20.76 -3.04
C LYS A 101 8.57 -20.30 -1.74
N ILE A 102 7.85 -20.50 -0.64
CA ILE A 102 8.32 -20.20 0.71
C ILE A 102 8.63 -21.54 1.36
N ASP A 103 9.90 -21.75 1.72
CA ASP A 103 10.37 -22.94 2.42
C ASP A 103 10.90 -22.53 3.81
N PHE A 104 10.22 -22.97 4.88
CA PHE A 104 10.70 -22.83 6.26
C PHE A 104 11.02 -24.20 6.84
N ASP A 105 12.24 -24.37 7.37
CA ASP A 105 12.70 -25.64 7.95
C ASP A 105 12.31 -25.84 9.43
N SER A 106 12.02 -24.77 10.16
CA SER A 106 11.69 -24.85 11.59
C SER A 106 10.63 -23.82 12.00
N SER A 107 11.04 -22.63 12.42
CA SER A 107 10.17 -21.53 12.80
C SER A 107 10.73 -20.24 12.25
N GLY A 108 9.85 -19.36 11.78
CA GLY A 108 10.29 -18.07 11.25
C GLY A 108 9.12 -17.19 10.84
N VAL A 109 9.44 -15.97 10.43
CA VAL A 109 8.44 -14.97 10.05
C VAL A 109 8.75 -14.53 8.63
N PHE A 110 7.79 -14.73 7.73
CA PHE A 110 7.85 -14.18 6.38
C PHE A 110 7.46 -12.72 6.42
N LYS A 111 8.40 -11.84 6.06
CA LYS A 111 8.21 -10.38 6.09
C LYS A 111 7.92 -9.84 4.70
N ALA A 112 7.25 -8.68 4.65
CA ALA A 112 6.91 -8.01 3.40
C ALA A 112 8.15 -7.68 2.55
N GLU A 113 9.31 -7.44 3.16
CA GLU A 113 10.57 -7.16 2.47
C GLU A 113 11.01 -8.29 1.52
N GLU A 114 10.67 -9.56 1.84
CA GLU A 114 11.07 -10.71 1.04
C GLU A 114 10.44 -10.71 -0.36
N LEU A 115 9.31 -10.03 -0.54
CA LEU A 115 8.66 -9.85 -1.84
C LEU A 115 9.55 -9.07 -2.83
N ASN A 116 10.47 -8.22 -2.34
CA ASN A 116 11.37 -7.46 -3.21
C ASN A 116 12.31 -8.35 -4.04
N ASN A 117 12.53 -9.62 -3.64
CA ASN A 117 13.35 -10.56 -4.40
C ASN A 117 12.65 -11.06 -5.67
N TYR A 118 11.33 -10.91 -5.74
CA TYR A 118 10.49 -11.44 -6.82
C TYR A 118 9.85 -10.34 -7.67
N LEU A 119 9.77 -9.11 -7.15
CA LEU A 119 9.19 -7.96 -7.82
C LEU A 119 10.22 -7.22 -8.66
N ASN A 120 9.86 -6.87 -9.89
CA ASN A 120 10.70 -6.09 -10.80
C ASN A 120 10.23 -4.63 -10.87
N ASN A 121 8.91 -4.43 -10.98
CA ASN A 121 8.32 -3.12 -11.24
C ASN A 121 7.83 -2.40 -9.98
N PHE A 122 7.84 -3.10 -8.85
CA PHE A 122 7.38 -2.60 -7.56
C PHE A 122 8.45 -2.81 -6.49
N SER A 123 8.46 -1.95 -5.48
CA SER A 123 9.28 -2.10 -4.28
C SER A 123 8.45 -1.90 -3.03
N VAL A 124 8.66 -2.74 -2.02
CA VAL A 124 7.97 -2.68 -0.73
C VAL A 124 8.58 -1.60 0.15
N ILE A 125 7.75 -0.66 0.61
CA ILE A 125 8.18 0.49 1.43
C ILE A 125 8.22 0.12 2.93
N ASN A 126 7.27 -0.71 3.39
CA ASN A 126 7.12 -1.13 4.78
C ASN A 126 7.60 -2.57 4.98
N GLY A 127 8.86 -2.85 4.64
CA GLY A 127 9.45 -4.19 4.64
C GLY A 127 9.41 -4.93 5.98
N SER A 128 9.40 -4.21 7.11
CA SER A 128 9.35 -4.80 8.45
C SER A 128 8.01 -5.43 8.84
N LEU A 129 6.97 -5.29 8.01
CA LEU A 129 5.64 -5.84 8.26
C LEU A 129 5.69 -7.38 8.22
N PRO A 130 5.34 -8.09 9.31
CA PRO A 130 5.16 -9.54 9.28
C PRO A 130 3.90 -9.90 8.50
N ILE A 131 3.99 -10.92 7.65
CA ILE A 131 2.86 -11.39 6.83
C ILE A 131 2.34 -12.72 7.37
N MET A 132 3.24 -13.66 7.61
CA MET A 132 2.95 -15.02 8.10
C MET A 132 4.02 -15.46 9.08
N THR A 133 3.61 -16.17 10.12
CA THR A 133 4.49 -16.79 11.13
C THR A 133 4.41 -18.30 11.02
N PHE A 134 5.55 -18.95 10.80
CA PHE A 134 5.67 -20.39 10.67
C PHE A 134 6.13 -21.01 11.99
N ASN A 135 5.41 -22.03 12.45
CA ASN A 135 5.67 -22.72 13.73
C ASN A 135 6.35 -24.08 13.56
N LYS A 136 6.35 -24.63 12.34
CA LYS A 136 6.98 -25.91 11.99
C LYS A 136 7.45 -25.89 10.54
N LYS A 137 8.21 -26.93 10.16
CA LYS A 137 8.64 -27.15 8.78
C LYS A 137 7.44 -27.14 7.83
N THR A 138 7.40 -26.15 6.94
CA THR A 138 6.28 -25.89 6.03
C THR A 138 6.82 -25.38 4.70
N SER A 139 6.21 -25.83 3.61
CA SER A 139 6.49 -25.40 2.25
C SER A 139 5.20 -24.90 1.63
N LEU A 140 5.18 -23.67 1.14
CA LEU A 140 4.01 -23.04 0.51
C LEU A 140 4.38 -22.47 -0.84
N GLU A 141 3.54 -22.73 -1.84
CA GLU A 141 3.61 -22.06 -3.13
C GLU A 141 2.53 -20.99 -3.19
N VAL A 142 2.96 -19.75 -3.44
CA VAL A 142 2.11 -18.56 -3.38
C VAL A 142 2.27 -17.80 -4.69
N GLU A 143 1.14 -17.44 -5.27
CA GLU A 143 1.06 -16.56 -6.42
C GLU A 143 0.29 -15.30 -6.04
N ILE A 144 0.88 -14.13 -6.26
CA ILE A 144 0.21 -12.84 -6.02
C ILE A 144 0.27 -11.96 -7.26
N ARG A 145 -0.80 -11.20 -7.46
CA ARG A 145 -0.86 -10.15 -8.48
C ARG A 145 -0.79 -8.78 -7.81
N VAL A 146 0.19 -7.99 -8.21
CA VAL A 146 0.28 -6.56 -7.87
C VAL A 146 -0.17 -5.75 -9.08
N SER A 147 -1.09 -4.82 -8.86
CA SER A 147 -1.60 -3.96 -9.92
C SER A 147 -1.69 -2.52 -9.44
N ARG A 148 -1.50 -1.58 -10.39
CA ARG A 148 -1.84 -0.18 -10.19
C ARG A 148 -3.35 0.03 -10.11
N GLY A 149 -3.78 0.96 -9.25
CA GLY A 149 -5.17 1.40 -9.10
C GLY A 149 -5.28 2.81 -8.54
#